data_AF-A0AAE0T1G3-F1
#
_entry.id   AF-A0AAE0T1G3-F1
#
_cell.length_a   1.000
_cell.length_b   1.000
_cell.length_c   1.000
_cell.angle_alpha   90.00
_cell.angle_beta   90.00
_cell.angle_gamma   90.00
#
_symmetry.space_group_name_H-M   'P 1'
#
loop_
_entity.id
_entity.type
_entity.pdbx_description
1 polymer ?
#
loop_
_entity_poly.entity_id
_entity_poly.type
_entity_poly.pdbx_seq_one_letter_code
_entity_poly.pdbx_strand_id
1 'polypeptide(L)'
;MLYRTGGIILARVGEHDHIVQQYADTMRANNIPCEWMTGSQLHRKFPQFTTDDRYVAVYQKDGGLVDAAVGNAVHVQLARGNGAAILENCAVLRIDRDKTGTVCVHTTRGDFFCRRVIVTAGAWINHVLGSLGVRVPIYVTQEQVTYLGTPYMREFTKDKYPVWIFHSPSHDIYGLPIHGNSGTKVAVDAGGPVVTPDTRTFEPDAVREQVCLDLLQEILPHAIGPKLYTKTCLYTMPPDRNFIVDTCEKYGWKDVIVCNGAGHAYKFASLLGKILCEMAIDGTTKYDISAFNLDREALLDSNYEPVFLRSGSKVPASTKKYPEEAKL
;
A
#
# COMPACT_ATOMS: atom_id res chain seq x y z
N MET A 1 -15.92 1.11 10.04
CA MET A 1 -14.67 1.37 9.28
C MET A 1 -14.05 0.09 8.78
N LEU A 2 -13.92 -0.95 9.62
CA LEU A 2 -13.55 -2.31 9.20
C LEU A 2 -14.81 -3.12 8.89
N TYR A 3 -14.80 -3.90 7.81
CA TYR A 3 -15.87 -4.84 7.47
C TYR A 3 -15.25 -6.20 7.17
N ARG A 4 -15.72 -7.23 7.89
CA ARG A 4 -15.27 -8.62 7.71
C ARG A 4 -16.07 -9.27 6.59
N THR A 5 -15.56 -9.12 5.38
CA THR A 5 -16.16 -9.72 4.18
C THR A 5 -15.65 -11.14 3.93
N GLY A 6 -14.63 -11.56 4.68
CA GLY A 6 -13.71 -12.62 4.29
C GLY A 6 -12.70 -12.15 3.26
N GLY A 7 -11.57 -12.85 3.18
CA GLY A 7 -10.52 -12.65 2.20
C GLY A 7 -10.20 -13.94 1.46
N ILE A 8 -10.06 -13.87 0.14
CA ILE A 8 -9.62 -14.98 -0.71
C ILE A 8 -8.26 -14.66 -1.31
N ILE A 9 -7.37 -15.63 -1.30
CA ILE A 9 -6.14 -15.61 -2.07
C ILE A 9 -6.21 -16.81 -3.01
N LEU A 10 -6.10 -16.59 -4.31
CA LEU A 10 -6.26 -17.66 -5.29
C LEU A 10 -5.26 -17.54 -6.44
N ALA A 11 -4.98 -18.68 -7.09
CA ALA A 11 -4.11 -18.77 -8.25
C ALA A 11 -4.51 -19.98 -9.10
N ARG A 12 -3.96 -20.08 -10.31
CA ARG A 12 -4.02 -21.32 -11.09
C ARG A 12 -3.03 -22.34 -10.55
N VAL A 13 -3.45 -23.60 -10.55
CA VAL A 13 -2.61 -24.76 -10.21
C VAL A 13 -1.47 -24.86 -11.22
N GLY A 14 -0.24 -25.07 -10.74
CA GLY A 14 0.96 -25.17 -11.56
C GLY A 14 1.55 -23.82 -12.02
N GLU A 15 0.95 -22.69 -11.63
CA GLU A 15 1.51 -21.36 -11.85
C GLU A 15 2.04 -20.75 -10.54
N HIS A 16 1.20 -19.97 -9.84
CA HIS A 16 1.55 -19.29 -8.58
C HIS A 16 0.78 -19.87 -7.37
N ASP A 17 0.32 -21.11 -7.46
CA ASP A 17 -0.28 -21.85 -6.34
C ASP A 17 0.67 -21.99 -5.14
N HIS A 18 1.98 -22.01 -5.36
CA HIS A 18 2.98 -21.94 -4.29
C HIS A 18 2.85 -20.67 -3.42
N ILE A 19 2.42 -19.52 -3.97
CA ILE A 19 2.14 -18.30 -3.19
C ILE A 19 0.92 -18.54 -2.30
N VAL A 20 -0.15 -19.14 -2.84
CA VAL A 20 -1.35 -19.48 -2.05
C VAL A 20 -0.99 -20.41 -0.88
N GLN A 21 -0.11 -21.38 -1.12
CA GLN A 21 0.43 -22.27 -0.09
C GLN A 21 1.21 -21.49 0.99
N GLN A 22 2.09 -20.55 0.61
CA GLN A 22 2.82 -19.71 1.57
C GLN A 22 1.89 -18.91 2.49
N TYR A 23 0.80 -18.36 1.96
CA TYR A 23 -0.21 -17.69 2.78
C TYR A 23 -0.87 -18.66 3.77
N ALA A 24 -1.29 -19.85 3.32
CA ALA A 24 -1.90 -20.84 4.18
C ALA A 24 -0.93 -21.31 5.29
N ASP A 25 0.34 -21.54 4.95
CA ASP A 25 1.36 -21.96 5.92
C ASP A 25 1.69 -20.86 6.92
N THR A 26 1.76 -19.60 6.47
CA THR A 26 1.93 -18.45 7.37
C THR A 26 0.76 -18.33 8.34
N MET A 27 -0.48 -18.48 7.86
CA MET A 27 -1.66 -18.46 8.73
C MET A 27 -1.64 -19.61 9.75
N ARG A 28 -1.32 -20.83 9.32
CA ARG A 28 -1.17 -22.00 10.21
C ARG A 28 -0.09 -21.80 11.26
N ALA A 29 1.10 -21.33 10.85
CA ALA A 29 2.22 -21.07 11.76
C ALA A 29 1.88 -20.01 12.83
N ASN A 30 0.96 -19.09 12.52
CA ASN A 30 0.50 -18.05 13.45
C ASN A 30 -0.85 -18.38 14.12
N ASN A 31 -1.34 -19.63 14.02
CA ASN A 31 -2.63 -20.06 14.58
C ASN A 31 -3.83 -19.22 14.11
N ILE A 32 -3.79 -18.72 12.87
CA ILE A 32 -4.87 -17.99 12.23
C ILE A 32 -5.74 -18.97 11.43
N PRO A 33 -7.03 -19.13 11.76
CA PRO A 33 -7.91 -20.05 11.02
C PRO A 33 -8.06 -19.64 9.55
N CYS A 34 -7.81 -20.59 8.65
CA CYS A 34 -8.00 -20.47 7.22
C CYS A 34 -8.50 -21.79 6.61
N GLU A 35 -9.19 -21.71 5.48
CA GLU A 35 -9.74 -22.86 4.76
C GLU A 35 -9.05 -22.96 3.39
N TRP A 36 -8.36 -24.08 3.14
CA TRP A 36 -7.85 -24.41 1.81
C TRP A 36 -8.98 -24.96 0.95
N MET A 37 -9.06 -24.55 -0.32
CA MET A 37 -10.14 -24.90 -1.24
C MET A 37 -9.62 -25.20 -2.65
N THR A 38 -10.20 -26.21 -3.31
CA THR A 38 -10.17 -26.29 -4.77
C THR A 38 -11.04 -25.20 -5.39
N GLY A 39 -10.84 -24.84 -6.65
CA GLY A 39 -11.70 -23.86 -7.31
C GLY A 39 -13.16 -24.29 -7.38
N SER A 40 -13.47 -25.60 -7.47
CA SER A 40 -14.87 -26.07 -7.38
C SER A 40 -15.48 -25.86 -5.99
N GLN A 41 -14.69 -26.02 -4.92
CA GLN A 41 -15.13 -25.71 -3.55
C GLN A 41 -15.35 -24.20 -3.39
N LEU A 42 -14.47 -23.38 -3.98
CA LEU A 42 -14.60 -21.94 -3.99
C LEU A 42 -15.90 -21.50 -4.68
N HIS A 43 -16.18 -22.01 -5.88
CA HIS A 43 -17.43 -21.73 -6.61
C HIS A 43 -18.67 -22.11 -5.80
N ARG A 44 -18.67 -23.29 -5.16
CA ARG A 44 -19.80 -23.70 -4.30
C ARG A 44 -20.03 -22.76 -3.13
N LYS A 45 -18.97 -22.22 -2.52
CA LYS A 45 -19.07 -21.32 -1.37
C LYS A 45 -19.42 -19.89 -1.79
N PHE A 46 -18.86 -19.43 -2.91
CA PHE A 46 -19.05 -18.10 -3.48
C PHE A 46 -19.42 -18.24 -4.97
N PRO A 47 -20.72 -18.43 -5.30
CA PRO A 47 -21.18 -18.71 -6.66
C PRO A 47 -20.83 -17.65 -7.72
N GLN A 48 -20.43 -16.45 -7.28
CA GLN A 48 -19.92 -15.39 -8.14
C GLN A 48 -18.62 -15.82 -8.85
N PHE A 49 -17.78 -16.63 -8.19
CA PHE A 49 -16.53 -17.13 -8.75
C PHE A 49 -16.79 -18.33 -9.64
N THR A 50 -16.64 -18.20 -10.96
CA THR A 50 -16.79 -19.29 -11.95
C THR A 50 -15.51 -20.11 -12.09
N THR A 51 -14.93 -20.53 -10.96
CA THR A 51 -13.68 -21.29 -10.89
C THR A 51 -13.94 -22.80 -10.89
N ASP A 52 -12.99 -23.57 -11.44
CA ASP A 52 -12.95 -25.03 -11.41
C ASP A 52 -11.63 -25.53 -10.79
N ASP A 53 -11.35 -26.83 -10.83
CA ASP A 53 -10.17 -27.40 -10.18
C ASP A 53 -8.83 -27.08 -10.87
N ARG A 54 -8.83 -26.23 -11.92
CA ARG A 54 -7.60 -25.55 -12.40
C ARG A 54 -7.14 -24.44 -11.46
N TYR A 55 -7.97 -24.07 -10.47
CA TYR A 55 -7.66 -23.06 -9.47
C TYR A 55 -7.55 -23.66 -8.07
N VAL A 56 -6.77 -22.98 -7.25
CA VAL A 56 -6.68 -23.24 -5.82
C VAL A 56 -6.81 -21.94 -5.05
N ALA A 57 -7.39 -22.01 -3.86
CA ALA A 57 -7.60 -20.85 -3.02
C ALA A 57 -7.38 -21.15 -1.54
N VAL A 58 -7.01 -20.11 -0.79
CA VAL A 58 -7.16 -20.06 0.66
C VAL A 58 -8.15 -18.96 1.02
N TYR A 59 -9.12 -19.31 1.86
CA TYR A 59 -10.12 -18.39 2.39
C TYR A 59 -9.88 -18.12 3.88
N GLN A 60 -9.87 -16.85 4.27
CA GLN A 60 -9.73 -16.41 5.65
C GLN A 60 -10.97 -15.59 6.03
N LYS A 61 -11.77 -16.11 6.97
CA LYS A 61 -13.10 -15.56 7.32
C LYS A 61 -13.07 -14.18 7.96
N ASP A 62 -12.00 -13.85 8.69
CA ASP A 62 -11.88 -12.60 9.45
C ASP A 62 -11.25 -11.46 8.64
N GLY A 63 -10.80 -11.77 7.42
CA GLY A 63 -10.28 -10.83 6.45
C GLY A 63 -11.38 -9.92 5.91
N GLY A 64 -10.98 -8.87 5.23
CA GLY A 64 -11.93 -8.00 4.57
C GLY A 64 -11.35 -6.65 4.23
N LEU A 65 -12.20 -5.63 4.32
CA LEU A 65 -11.90 -4.29 3.84
C LEU A 65 -11.92 -3.28 4.98
N VAL A 66 -11.04 -2.29 4.86
CA VAL A 66 -11.06 -1.08 5.67
C VAL A 66 -11.46 0.08 4.77
N ASP A 67 -12.49 0.81 5.18
CA ASP A 67 -12.86 2.08 4.56
C ASP A 67 -11.82 3.14 4.92
N ALA A 68 -10.93 3.40 3.97
CA ALA A 68 -9.81 4.30 4.21
C ALA A 68 -10.21 5.77 4.36
N ALA A 69 -11.27 6.19 3.67
CA ALA A 69 -11.75 7.57 3.75
C ALA A 69 -12.37 7.83 5.12
N VAL A 70 -13.22 6.93 5.59
CA VAL A 70 -13.82 7.04 6.94
C VAL A 70 -12.76 6.85 8.02
N GLY A 71 -11.85 5.89 7.85
CA GLY A 71 -10.71 5.68 8.74
C GLY A 71 -9.90 6.94 8.99
N ASN A 72 -9.50 7.62 7.91
CA ASN A 72 -8.73 8.85 7.99
C ASN A 72 -9.54 9.99 8.60
N ALA A 73 -10.80 10.17 8.20
CA ALA A 73 -11.66 11.20 8.74
C ALA A 73 -11.86 11.04 10.27
N VAL A 74 -12.04 9.82 10.75
CA VAL A 74 -12.18 9.53 12.19
C VAL A 74 -10.89 9.84 12.93
N HIS A 75 -9.73 9.42 12.44
CA HIS A 75 -8.44 9.76 13.08
C HIS A 75 -8.22 11.27 13.16
N VAL A 76 -8.50 12.01 12.08
CA VAL A 76 -8.41 13.48 12.04
C VAL A 76 -9.34 14.14 13.06
N GLN A 77 -10.59 13.68 13.15
CA GLN A 77 -11.57 14.21 14.10
C GLN A 77 -11.16 13.93 15.55
N LEU A 78 -10.75 12.70 15.86
CA LEU A 78 -10.31 12.34 17.21
C LEU A 78 -9.05 13.11 17.62
N ALA A 79 -8.08 13.28 16.71
CA ALA A 79 -6.89 14.07 16.98
C ALA A 79 -7.23 15.54 17.30
N ARG A 80 -8.08 16.18 16.49
CA ARG A 80 -8.57 17.55 16.76
C ARG A 80 -9.32 17.63 18.09
N GLY A 81 -10.21 16.68 18.37
CA GLY A 81 -10.96 16.60 19.62
C GLY A 81 -10.06 16.45 20.86
N ASN A 82 -8.85 15.92 20.70
CA ASN A 82 -7.84 15.80 21.75
C ASN A 82 -6.77 16.92 21.69
N GLY A 83 -7.03 18.01 20.96
CA GLY A 83 -6.19 19.21 20.96
C GLY A 83 -5.08 19.24 19.90
N ALA A 84 -5.01 18.28 18.99
CA ALA A 84 -4.05 18.32 17.89
C ALA A 84 -4.43 19.39 16.86
N ALA A 85 -3.45 20.21 16.45
CA ALA A 85 -3.59 21.10 15.30
C ALA A 85 -3.35 20.32 14.00
N ILE A 86 -4.26 20.46 13.03
CA ILE A 86 -4.14 19.85 11.71
C ILE A 86 -4.17 20.97 10.67
N LEU A 87 -3.02 21.21 10.05
CA LEU A 87 -2.79 22.29 9.10
C LEU A 87 -2.74 21.74 7.67
N GLU A 88 -3.83 21.93 6.94
CA GLU A 88 -3.89 21.63 5.50
C GLU A 88 -3.22 22.74 4.69
N ASN A 89 -2.83 22.44 3.45
CA ASN A 89 -2.14 23.37 2.55
C ASN A 89 -0.87 24.00 3.18
N CYS A 90 -0.14 23.20 3.95
CA CYS A 90 1.04 23.60 4.72
C CYS A 90 2.21 22.67 4.36
N ALA A 91 2.80 22.88 3.18
CA ALA A 91 3.85 22.00 2.68
C ALA A 91 5.13 22.19 3.52
N VAL A 92 5.74 21.08 3.94
CA VAL A 92 7.07 21.07 4.55
C VAL A 92 8.10 21.29 3.44
N LEU A 93 8.93 22.31 3.60
CA LEU A 93 9.97 22.69 2.65
C LEU A 93 11.32 22.07 3.02
N ARG A 94 11.65 22.08 4.31
CA ARG A 94 12.88 21.49 4.87
C ARG A 94 12.77 21.31 6.38
N ILE A 95 13.61 20.45 6.93
CA ILE A 95 13.78 20.23 8.37
C ILE A 95 15.23 20.53 8.72
N ASP A 96 15.47 21.25 9.81
CA ASP A 96 16.81 21.43 10.38
C ASP A 96 16.78 21.46 11.92
N ARG A 97 17.85 21.97 12.52
CA ARG A 97 17.91 22.34 13.94
C ARG A 97 18.09 23.84 14.05
N ASP A 98 17.42 24.43 15.04
CA ASP A 98 17.72 25.79 15.47
C ASP A 98 19.07 25.87 16.22
N LYS A 99 19.44 27.08 16.66
CA LYS A 99 20.70 27.32 17.39
C LYS A 99 20.79 26.58 18.73
N THR A 100 19.67 26.11 19.28
CA THR A 100 19.59 25.35 20.53
C THR A 100 19.64 23.84 20.31
N GLY A 101 19.60 23.39 19.06
CA GLY A 101 19.52 21.99 18.69
C GLY A 101 18.10 21.44 18.60
N THR A 102 17.07 22.28 18.76
CA THR A 102 15.65 21.90 18.65
C THR A 102 15.28 21.69 17.19
N VAL A 103 14.49 20.66 16.88
CA VAL A 103 14.02 20.39 15.51
C VAL A 103 13.13 21.53 15.05
N CYS A 104 13.45 22.10 13.88
CA CYS A 104 12.66 23.13 13.23
C CYS A 104 12.17 22.63 11.87
N VAL A 105 10.86 22.73 11.65
CA VAL A 105 10.17 22.34 10.42
C VAL A 105 9.74 23.61 9.70
N HIS A 106 10.39 23.90 8.58
CA HIS A 106 10.09 25.06 7.75
C HIS A 106 8.97 24.71 6.77
N THR A 107 7.93 25.54 6.74
CA THR A 107 6.76 25.29 5.90
C THR A 107 6.35 26.53 5.11
N THR A 108 5.42 26.35 4.17
CA THR A 108 4.77 27.46 3.45
C THR A 108 3.96 28.40 4.34
N ARG A 109 3.72 28.05 5.62
CA ARG A 109 2.96 28.84 6.58
C ARG A 109 3.79 29.29 7.79
N GLY A 110 5.11 29.19 7.70
CA GLY A 110 6.04 29.55 8.77
C GLY A 110 6.71 28.33 9.41
N ASP A 111 7.43 28.60 10.48
CA ASP A 111 8.32 27.64 11.13
C ASP A 111 7.66 27.02 12.37
N PHE A 112 7.81 25.71 12.53
CA PHE A 112 7.30 24.97 13.67
C PHE A 112 8.44 24.28 14.41
N PHE A 113 8.47 24.43 15.73
CA PHE A 113 9.49 23.83 16.59
C PHE A 113 8.91 22.64 17.33
N CYS A 114 9.63 21.53 17.36
CA CYS A 114 9.22 20.33 18.06
C CYS A 114 10.41 19.58 18.67
N ARG A 115 10.12 18.73 19.66
CA ARG A 115 11.10 17.81 20.25
C ARG A 115 11.41 16.63 19.33
N ARG A 116 10.41 16.16 18.59
CA ARG A 116 10.48 15.03 17.66
C ARG A 116 9.61 15.32 16.44
N VAL A 117 9.98 14.78 15.30
CA VAL A 117 9.20 14.85 14.05
C VAL A 117 9.02 13.45 13.47
N ILE A 118 7.81 13.15 13.00
CA ILE A 118 7.48 11.89 12.33
C ILE A 118 7.21 12.21 10.86
N VAL A 119 7.97 11.60 9.95
CA VAL A 119 7.90 11.80 8.50
C VAL A 119 7.15 10.63 7.86
N THR A 120 5.87 10.87 7.52
CA THR A 120 4.97 9.93 6.82
C THR A 120 4.55 10.50 5.45
N ALA A 121 5.49 11.08 4.71
CA ALA A 121 5.20 11.93 3.54
C ALA A 121 4.93 11.17 2.22
N GLY A 122 4.70 9.85 2.28
CA GLY A 122 4.36 9.04 1.11
C GLY A 122 5.36 9.24 -0.05
N ALA A 123 4.85 9.59 -1.23
CA ALA A 123 5.67 9.79 -2.43
C ALA A 123 6.63 10.99 -2.34
N TRP A 124 6.43 11.90 -1.38
CA TRP A 124 7.28 13.08 -1.14
C TRP A 124 8.35 12.83 -0.07
N ILE A 125 8.52 11.60 0.44
CA ILE A 125 9.41 11.30 1.57
C ILE A 125 10.85 11.81 1.36
N ASN A 126 11.41 11.65 0.15
CA ASN A 126 12.77 12.14 -0.15
C ASN A 126 12.85 13.66 -0.32
N HIS A 127 11.74 14.36 -0.62
CA HIS A 127 11.73 15.83 -0.60
C HIS A 127 11.90 16.35 0.83
N VAL A 128 11.26 15.70 1.81
CA VAL A 128 11.38 16.08 3.22
C VAL A 128 12.74 15.67 3.80
N LEU A 129 13.13 14.41 3.59
CA LEU A 129 14.36 13.84 4.15
C LEU A 129 15.64 14.41 3.52
N GLY A 130 15.59 14.92 2.28
CA GLY A 130 16.76 15.44 1.58
C GLY A 130 17.46 16.58 2.33
N SER A 131 16.70 17.44 3.02
CA SER A 131 17.24 18.52 3.86
C SER A 131 18.11 18.03 5.04
N LEU A 132 17.96 16.76 5.42
CA LEU A 132 18.71 16.11 6.48
C LEU A 132 19.95 15.35 5.97
N GLY A 133 20.21 15.39 4.65
CA GLY A 133 21.20 14.54 4.00
C GLY A 133 20.76 13.07 3.92
N VAL A 134 19.47 12.78 4.14
CA VAL A 134 18.91 11.43 4.14
C VAL A 134 18.18 11.17 2.84
N ARG A 135 18.46 10.03 2.21
CA ARG A 135 17.76 9.58 1.00
C ARG A 135 17.51 8.09 1.09
N VAL A 136 16.26 7.68 0.88
CA VAL A 136 15.87 6.26 0.83
C VAL A 136 15.61 5.83 -0.62
N PRO A 137 16.09 4.65 -1.06
CA PRO A 137 15.75 4.14 -2.38
C PRO A 137 14.27 3.74 -2.39
N ILE A 138 13.46 4.48 -3.14
CA ILE A 138 12.04 4.24 -3.29
C ILE A 138 11.63 4.42 -4.75
N TYR A 139 10.65 3.63 -5.16
CA TYR A 139 10.00 3.72 -6.45
C TYR A 139 8.58 4.22 -6.21
N VAL A 140 8.25 5.35 -6.85
CA VAL A 140 6.89 5.85 -6.87
C VAL A 140 6.24 5.37 -8.16
N THR A 141 5.09 4.70 -8.08
CA THR A 141 4.38 4.17 -9.26
C THR A 141 2.98 4.74 -9.34
N GLN A 142 2.49 5.01 -10.56
CA GLN A 142 1.10 5.43 -10.79
C GLN A 142 0.20 4.20 -10.85
N GLU A 143 -0.52 3.95 -9.77
CA GLU A 143 -1.48 2.85 -9.68
C GLU A 143 -2.88 3.31 -10.08
N GLN A 144 -3.75 2.37 -10.45
CA GLN A 144 -5.14 2.66 -10.77
C GLN A 144 -6.09 1.63 -10.20
N VAL A 145 -7.34 2.04 -10.01
CA VAL A 145 -8.44 1.18 -9.61
C VAL A 145 -9.67 1.51 -10.45
N THR A 146 -10.28 0.50 -11.06
CA THR A 146 -11.46 0.65 -11.92
C THR A 146 -12.70 0.18 -11.17
N TYR A 147 -13.76 0.98 -11.24
CA TYR A 147 -15.07 0.63 -10.70
C TYR A 147 -16.02 0.23 -11.81
N LEU A 148 -16.60 -0.97 -11.69
CA LEU A 148 -17.51 -1.55 -12.67
C LEU A 148 -18.91 -1.64 -12.08
N GLY A 149 -19.90 -1.20 -12.83
CA GLY A 149 -21.31 -1.49 -12.54
C GLY A 149 -21.63 -2.93 -12.91
N THR A 150 -22.72 -3.46 -12.38
CA THR A 150 -23.24 -4.79 -12.75
C THR A 150 -24.75 -4.85 -12.50
N PRO A 151 -25.55 -5.52 -13.35
CA PRO A 151 -26.96 -5.78 -13.03
C PRO A 151 -27.12 -6.76 -11.85
N TYR A 152 -26.08 -7.50 -11.48
CA TYR A 152 -26.07 -8.50 -10.41
C TYR A 152 -25.62 -7.92 -9.05
N MET A 153 -25.88 -6.64 -8.78
CA MET A 153 -25.34 -5.93 -7.58
C MET A 153 -25.55 -6.67 -6.25
N ARG A 154 -26.67 -7.39 -6.10
CA ARG A 154 -27.00 -8.15 -4.89
C ARG A 154 -26.04 -9.31 -4.61
N GLU A 155 -25.27 -9.76 -5.60
CA GLU A 155 -24.24 -10.79 -5.46
C GLU A 155 -22.94 -10.21 -4.92
N PHE A 156 -22.65 -8.92 -5.17
CA PHE A 156 -21.36 -8.29 -4.89
C PHE A 156 -21.35 -7.41 -3.63
N THR A 157 -22.31 -7.61 -2.74
CA THR A 157 -22.36 -6.91 -1.44
C THR A 157 -21.30 -7.46 -0.48
N LYS A 158 -20.84 -6.62 0.46
CA LYS A 158 -19.86 -6.97 1.49
C LYS A 158 -20.16 -8.26 2.26
N ASP A 159 -21.43 -8.60 2.44
CA ASP A 159 -21.86 -9.77 3.21
C ASP A 159 -21.85 -11.08 2.42
N LYS A 160 -21.69 -11.01 1.09
CA LYS A 160 -21.76 -12.17 0.17
C LYS A 160 -20.52 -12.34 -0.70
N TYR A 161 -19.73 -11.28 -0.85
CA TYR A 161 -18.59 -11.25 -1.74
C TYR A 161 -17.35 -10.76 -0.98
N PRO A 162 -16.38 -11.65 -0.75
CA PRO A 162 -15.15 -11.32 -0.04
C PRO A 162 -14.24 -10.42 -0.88
N VAL A 163 -13.29 -9.77 -0.21
CA VAL A 163 -12.13 -9.22 -0.92
C VAL A 163 -11.28 -10.38 -1.44
N TRP A 164 -10.59 -10.18 -2.56
CA TRP A 164 -9.74 -11.24 -3.11
C TRP A 164 -8.50 -10.69 -3.80
N ILE A 165 -7.48 -11.54 -3.92
CA ILE A 165 -6.29 -11.31 -4.74
C ILE A 165 -5.96 -12.58 -5.53
N PHE A 166 -5.86 -12.43 -6.84
CA PHE A 166 -5.42 -13.44 -7.79
C PHE A 166 -3.93 -13.26 -8.08
N HIS A 167 -3.14 -14.29 -7.83
CA HIS A 167 -1.71 -14.32 -8.16
C HIS A 167 -1.48 -15.06 -9.47
N SER A 168 -0.66 -14.47 -10.35
CA SER A 168 -0.28 -15.06 -11.63
C SER A 168 1.14 -14.66 -12.04
N PRO A 169 1.72 -15.31 -13.07
CA PRO A 169 3.04 -14.93 -13.58
C PRO A 169 3.10 -13.53 -14.17
N SER A 170 1.99 -13.01 -14.71
CA SER A 170 1.97 -11.70 -15.36
C SER A 170 1.57 -10.57 -14.42
N HIS A 171 0.49 -10.73 -13.65
CA HIS A 171 -0.04 -9.69 -12.77
C HIS A 171 -0.67 -10.27 -11.50
N ASP A 172 -0.56 -9.52 -10.41
CA ASP A 172 -1.41 -9.72 -9.23
C ASP A 172 -2.61 -8.79 -9.36
N ILE A 173 -3.82 -9.35 -9.28
CA ILE A 173 -5.06 -8.59 -9.49
C ILE A 173 -5.93 -8.76 -8.26
N TYR A 174 -6.44 -7.67 -7.70
CA TYR A 174 -7.28 -7.70 -6.52
C TYR A 174 -8.64 -7.07 -6.78
N GLY A 175 -9.65 -7.55 -6.05
CA GLY A 175 -11.02 -7.07 -6.15
C GLY A 175 -11.69 -6.86 -4.80
N LEU A 176 -12.61 -5.91 -4.76
CA LEU A 176 -13.39 -5.56 -3.57
C LEU A 176 -14.89 -5.54 -3.89
N PRO A 177 -15.75 -5.88 -2.90
CA PRO A 177 -17.20 -5.74 -2.99
C PRO A 177 -17.65 -4.30 -3.17
N ILE A 178 -18.92 -4.15 -3.53
CA ILE A 178 -19.62 -2.88 -3.56
C ILE A 178 -19.61 -2.27 -2.15
N HIS A 179 -18.87 -1.16 -2.02
CA HIS A 179 -18.72 -0.42 -0.77
C HIS A 179 -18.39 1.05 -1.06
N GLY A 180 -19.15 1.96 -0.45
CA GLY A 180 -19.01 3.42 -0.63
C GLY A 180 -19.42 3.95 -2.01
N ASN A 181 -19.59 3.07 -3.01
CA ASN A 181 -19.85 3.37 -4.41
C ASN A 181 -20.91 2.40 -4.98
N SER A 182 -21.34 2.63 -6.23
CA SER A 182 -22.34 1.79 -6.93
C SER A 182 -21.75 0.62 -7.74
N GLY A 183 -20.49 0.23 -7.51
CA GLY A 183 -19.81 -0.77 -8.33
C GLY A 183 -18.74 -1.55 -7.57
N THR A 184 -18.39 -2.73 -8.11
CA THR A 184 -17.23 -3.50 -7.65
C THR A 184 -15.96 -2.77 -8.04
N LYS A 185 -14.87 -3.03 -7.32
CA LYS A 185 -13.55 -2.46 -7.59
C LYS A 185 -12.61 -3.57 -8.03
N VAL A 186 -11.82 -3.33 -9.07
CA VAL A 186 -10.74 -4.22 -9.53
C VAL A 186 -9.49 -3.42 -9.87
N ALA A 187 -8.31 -4.02 -9.67
CA ALA A 187 -7.05 -3.39 -10.03
C ALA A 187 -5.89 -4.39 -10.12
N VAL A 188 -4.90 -4.05 -10.94
CA VAL A 188 -3.56 -4.65 -10.91
C VAL A 188 -2.77 -4.04 -9.74
N ASP A 189 -2.21 -4.88 -8.87
CA ASP A 189 -1.29 -4.50 -7.80
C ASP A 189 0.12 -4.21 -8.34
N ALA A 190 0.71 -3.08 -7.92
CA ALA A 190 2.09 -2.69 -8.23
C ALA A 190 2.49 -2.77 -9.72
N GLY A 191 1.54 -2.52 -10.63
CA GLY A 191 1.73 -2.65 -12.09
C GLY A 191 1.88 -1.32 -12.81
N GLY A 192 1.94 -0.20 -12.09
CA GLY A 192 2.03 1.13 -12.66
C GLY A 192 3.40 1.51 -13.19
N PRO A 193 3.48 2.47 -14.14
CA PRO A 193 4.75 3.05 -14.53
C PRO A 193 5.39 3.79 -13.34
N VAL A 194 6.72 3.79 -13.29
CA VAL A 194 7.48 4.59 -12.34
C VAL A 194 7.35 6.07 -12.70
N VAL A 195 6.95 6.87 -11.73
CA VAL A 195 6.72 8.32 -11.83
C VAL A 195 7.31 9.04 -10.61
N THR A 196 7.19 10.35 -10.55
CA THR A 196 7.33 11.15 -9.33
C THR A 196 5.98 11.80 -9.01
N PRO A 197 5.82 12.44 -7.85
CA PRO A 197 4.64 13.26 -7.60
C PRO A 197 4.36 14.31 -8.68
N ASP A 198 5.40 14.83 -9.32
CA ASP A 198 5.32 15.91 -10.32
C ASP A 198 5.14 15.38 -11.75
N THR A 199 5.60 14.15 -12.05
CA THR A 199 5.55 13.59 -13.41
C THR A 199 4.38 12.63 -13.66
N ARG A 200 3.58 12.32 -12.63
CA ARG A 200 2.37 11.49 -12.78
C ARG A 200 1.36 12.17 -13.70
N THR A 201 0.68 11.41 -14.55
CA THR A 201 -0.24 11.96 -15.57
C THR A 201 -1.69 12.04 -15.09
N PHE A 202 -2.05 11.31 -14.04
CA PHE A 202 -3.43 11.07 -13.60
C PHE A 202 -4.32 10.28 -14.59
N GLU A 203 -3.86 10.11 -15.83
CA GLU A 203 -4.53 9.34 -16.86
C GLU A 203 -4.55 7.84 -16.56
N PRO A 204 -5.73 7.19 -16.60
CA PRO A 204 -5.84 5.74 -16.54
C PRO A 204 -5.14 5.03 -17.70
N ASP A 205 -4.55 3.87 -17.43
CA ASP A 205 -3.99 2.96 -18.43
C ASP A 205 -5.06 1.95 -18.88
N ALA A 206 -5.42 2.01 -20.16
CA ALA A 206 -6.42 1.12 -20.76
C ALA A 206 -5.93 -0.33 -20.88
N VAL A 207 -4.61 -0.56 -21.02
CA VAL A 207 -4.05 -1.93 -21.10
C VAL A 207 -4.21 -2.62 -19.75
N ARG A 208 -3.90 -1.93 -18.65
CA ARG A 208 -4.09 -2.47 -17.30
C ARG A 208 -5.55 -2.68 -16.93
N GLU A 209 -6.44 -1.81 -17.42
CA GLU A 209 -7.89 -2.01 -17.31
C GLU A 209 -8.31 -3.28 -18.04
N GLN A 210 -7.84 -3.49 -19.27
CA GLN A 210 -8.15 -4.68 -20.06
C GLN A 210 -7.65 -5.97 -19.38
N VAL A 211 -6.44 -5.96 -18.82
CA VAL A 211 -5.90 -7.09 -18.05
C VAL A 211 -6.83 -7.50 -16.89
N CYS A 212 -7.43 -6.52 -16.20
CA CYS A 212 -8.42 -6.82 -15.16
C CYS A 212 -9.70 -7.43 -15.76
N LEU A 213 -10.20 -6.87 -16.86
CA LEU A 213 -11.42 -7.35 -17.52
C LEU A 213 -11.25 -8.78 -18.06
N ASP A 214 -10.09 -9.12 -18.60
CA ASP A 214 -9.79 -10.46 -19.11
C ASP A 214 -9.87 -11.51 -17.98
N LEU A 215 -9.26 -11.22 -16.82
CA LEU A 215 -9.39 -12.10 -15.65
C LEU A 215 -10.84 -12.18 -15.16
N LEU A 216 -11.53 -11.04 -15.04
CA LEU A 216 -12.93 -11.03 -14.59
C LEU A 216 -13.83 -11.83 -15.53
N GLN A 217 -13.57 -11.78 -16.84
CA GLN A 217 -14.38 -12.50 -17.83
C GLN A 217 -14.30 -14.02 -17.62
N GLU A 218 -13.17 -14.49 -17.11
CA GLU A 218 -12.93 -15.88 -16.83
C GLU A 218 -13.47 -16.34 -15.48
N ILE A 219 -13.16 -15.60 -14.40
CA ILE A 219 -13.45 -16.07 -13.03
C ILE A 219 -14.62 -15.38 -12.36
N LEU A 220 -15.09 -14.25 -12.86
CA LEU A 220 -16.10 -13.38 -12.22
C LEU A 220 -16.98 -12.65 -13.28
N PRO A 221 -17.58 -13.35 -14.25
CA PRO A 221 -18.25 -12.68 -15.39
C PRO A 221 -19.41 -11.77 -14.96
N HIS A 222 -20.11 -12.10 -13.88
CA HIS A 222 -21.19 -11.26 -13.33
C HIS A 222 -20.68 -9.94 -12.73
N ALA A 223 -19.38 -9.80 -12.46
CA ALA A 223 -18.81 -8.54 -11.98
C ALA A 223 -18.64 -7.51 -13.12
N ILE A 224 -18.71 -7.95 -14.38
CA ILE A 224 -18.52 -7.11 -15.55
C ILE A 224 -19.82 -6.40 -15.93
N GLY A 225 -19.72 -5.09 -16.07
CA GLY A 225 -20.75 -4.24 -16.64
C GLY A 225 -20.14 -2.89 -17.02
N PRO A 226 -20.94 -1.81 -17.13
CA PRO A 226 -20.41 -0.53 -17.58
C PRO A 226 -19.32 -0.01 -16.63
N LYS A 227 -18.21 0.48 -17.18
CA LYS A 227 -17.23 1.23 -16.40
C LYS A 227 -17.89 2.47 -15.82
N LEU A 228 -17.87 2.60 -14.50
CA LEU A 228 -18.36 3.77 -13.80
C LEU A 228 -17.30 4.88 -13.82
N TYR A 229 -16.09 4.55 -13.36
CA TYR A 229 -14.93 5.45 -13.39
C TYR A 229 -13.65 4.70 -12.99
N THR A 230 -12.51 5.31 -13.29
CA THR A 230 -11.18 4.85 -12.86
C THR A 230 -10.51 5.95 -12.04
N LYS A 231 -9.89 5.58 -10.91
CA LYS A 231 -9.10 6.51 -10.07
C LYS A 231 -7.64 6.11 -10.13
N THR A 232 -6.75 7.10 -10.21
CA THR A 232 -5.30 6.88 -10.09
C THR A 232 -4.77 7.28 -8.71
N CYS A 233 -3.79 6.56 -8.21
CA CYS A 233 -3.09 6.83 -6.96
C CYS A 233 -1.58 6.60 -7.11
N LEU A 234 -0.84 6.78 -6.02
CA LEU A 234 0.60 6.51 -5.97
C LEU A 234 0.89 5.43 -4.96
N TYR A 235 1.72 4.46 -5.33
CA TYR A 235 2.49 3.67 -4.37
C TYR A 235 3.86 4.29 -4.18
N THR A 236 4.49 3.99 -3.05
CA THR A 236 5.86 4.40 -2.74
C THR A 236 6.52 3.20 -2.10
N MET A 237 7.34 2.49 -2.88
CA MET A 237 7.82 1.16 -2.56
C MET A 237 9.34 1.15 -2.49
N PRO A 238 9.93 0.76 -1.35
CA PRO A 238 11.35 0.37 -1.33
C PRO A 238 11.57 -0.90 -2.16
N PRO A 239 12.81 -1.20 -2.61
CA PRO A 239 13.08 -2.32 -3.52
C PRO A 239 12.55 -3.69 -3.05
N ASP A 240 12.60 -3.97 -1.76
CA ASP A 240 12.07 -5.20 -1.15
C ASP A 240 10.57 -5.16 -0.84
N ARG A 241 9.92 -4.02 -1.09
CA ARG A 241 8.50 -3.77 -0.79
C ARG A 241 8.14 -3.95 0.69
N ASN A 242 9.13 -3.92 1.60
CA ASN A 242 8.89 -3.86 3.04
C ASN A 242 8.67 -2.42 3.49
N PHE A 243 8.08 -2.26 4.68
CA PHE A 243 7.96 -0.94 5.28
C PHE A 243 9.33 -0.33 5.58
N ILE A 244 9.35 0.98 5.77
CA ILE A 244 10.42 1.66 6.47
C ILE A 244 9.81 2.15 7.77
N VAL A 245 10.37 1.78 8.91
CA VAL A 245 9.96 2.26 10.24
C VAL A 245 11.23 2.35 11.08
N ASP A 246 11.79 3.55 11.20
CA ASP A 246 13.08 3.76 11.85
C ASP A 246 13.27 5.23 12.29
N THR A 247 14.38 5.52 12.96
CA THR A 247 14.88 6.88 13.17
C THR A 247 15.97 7.22 12.15
N CYS A 248 16.22 8.51 11.92
CA CYS A 248 17.36 8.97 11.15
C CYS A 248 18.63 9.13 12.01
N GLU A 249 18.74 8.40 13.13
CA GLU A 249 19.86 8.52 14.09
C GLU A 249 21.23 8.32 13.43
N LYS A 250 21.37 7.34 12.53
CA LYS A 250 22.62 7.08 11.79
C LYS A 250 23.11 8.27 10.95
N TYR A 251 22.22 9.22 10.65
CA TYR A 251 22.52 10.45 9.94
C TYR A 251 22.66 11.67 10.88
N GLY A 252 22.73 11.44 12.20
CA GLY A 252 22.79 12.49 13.21
C GLY A 252 21.42 13.03 13.64
N TRP A 253 20.32 12.39 13.24
CA TRP A 253 18.94 12.86 13.41
C TRP A 253 18.06 11.88 14.21
N LYS A 254 18.45 11.59 15.46
CA LYS A 254 17.69 10.69 16.34
C LYS A 254 16.24 11.14 16.64
N ASP A 255 15.95 12.44 16.47
CA ASP A 255 14.65 13.06 16.73
C ASP A 255 13.71 13.05 15.51
N VAL A 256 14.20 12.53 14.39
CA VAL A 256 13.44 12.36 13.14
C VAL A 256 13.11 10.89 12.99
N ILE A 257 11.83 10.55 13.04
CA ILE A 257 11.30 9.22 12.80
C ILE A 257 10.75 9.17 11.38
N VAL A 258 11.00 8.10 10.64
CA VAL A 258 10.54 7.92 9.26
C VAL A 258 9.61 6.72 9.15
N CYS A 259 8.53 6.88 8.38
CA CYS A 259 7.66 5.78 8.00
C CYS A 259 7.29 5.79 6.51
N ASN A 260 7.50 4.65 5.86
CA ASN A 260 7.03 4.37 4.50
C ASN A 260 6.17 3.10 4.47
N GLY A 261 5.02 3.19 3.80
CA GLY A 261 4.00 2.13 3.79
C GLY A 261 4.04 1.14 2.62
N ALA A 262 5.03 1.22 1.73
CA ALA A 262 5.31 0.24 0.68
C ALA A 262 4.13 -0.14 -0.24
N GLY A 263 3.12 0.71 -0.39
CA GLY A 263 1.93 0.43 -1.21
C GLY A 263 0.90 -0.52 -0.59
N HIS A 264 1.15 -1.07 0.61
CA HIS A 264 0.26 -2.06 1.23
C HIS A 264 -0.02 -1.84 2.73
N ALA A 265 0.43 -0.72 3.30
CA ALA A 265 0.36 -0.43 4.73
C ALA A 265 -1.01 -0.04 5.29
N TYR A 266 -2.02 0.29 4.47
CA TYR A 266 -3.26 0.85 5.03
C TYR A 266 -3.94 -0.09 6.04
N LYS A 267 -3.87 -1.41 5.82
CA LYS A 267 -4.37 -2.43 6.76
C LYS A 267 -3.65 -2.43 8.11
N PHE A 268 -2.47 -1.81 8.18
CA PHE A 268 -1.64 -1.64 9.37
C PHE A 268 -1.66 -0.20 9.90
N ALA A 269 -2.38 0.74 9.29
CA ALA A 269 -2.27 2.18 9.58
C ALA A 269 -2.45 2.51 11.08
N SER A 270 -3.44 1.89 11.74
CA SER A 270 -3.66 2.09 13.18
C SER A 270 -2.52 1.52 14.05
N LEU A 271 -1.96 0.38 13.67
CA LEU A 271 -0.83 -0.23 14.39
C LEU A 271 0.46 0.57 14.17
N LEU A 272 0.75 0.95 12.92
CA LEU A 272 1.89 1.81 12.60
C LEU A 272 1.78 3.16 13.31
N GLY A 273 0.60 3.78 13.35
CA GLY A 273 0.37 5.00 14.13
C GLY A 273 0.73 4.81 15.61
N LYS A 274 0.32 3.70 16.23
CA LYS A 274 0.68 3.37 17.61
C LYS A 274 2.20 3.19 17.78
N ILE A 275 2.85 2.43 16.90
CA ILE A 275 4.31 2.22 16.91
C ILE A 275 5.04 3.56 16.83
N LEU A 276 4.65 4.43 15.90
CA LEU A 276 5.29 5.73 15.71
C LEU A 276 5.07 6.67 16.90
N CYS A 277 3.90 6.59 17.56
CA CYS A 277 3.66 7.32 18.81
C CYS A 277 4.56 6.82 19.95
N GLU A 278 4.69 5.50 20.14
CA GLU A 278 5.60 4.91 21.15
C GLU A 278 7.05 5.36 20.87
N MET A 279 7.51 5.28 19.62
CA MET A 279 8.85 5.76 19.25
C MET A 279 9.05 7.25 19.53
N ALA A 280 8.04 8.09 19.28
CA ALA A 280 8.16 9.54 19.50
C ALA A 280 8.11 9.93 20.98
N ILE A 281 7.32 9.23 21.80
CA ILE A 281 7.13 9.55 23.22
C ILE A 281 8.17 8.84 24.10
N ASP A 282 8.32 7.54 23.90
CA ASP A 282 9.12 6.66 24.76
C ASP A 282 10.51 6.36 24.17
N GLY A 283 10.75 6.72 22.90
CA GLY A 283 12.00 6.45 22.19
C GLY A 283 12.16 5.00 21.70
N THR A 284 11.20 4.13 22.02
CA THR A 284 11.20 2.71 21.65
C THR A 284 9.77 2.22 21.42
N THR A 285 9.61 1.02 20.87
CA THR A 285 8.31 0.34 20.76
C THR A 285 8.47 -1.10 21.22
N LYS A 286 7.38 -1.70 21.73
CA LYS A 286 7.36 -3.12 22.10
C LYS A 286 7.19 -4.06 20.90
N TYR A 287 6.83 -3.53 19.74
CA TYR A 287 6.63 -4.33 18.53
C TYR A 287 7.98 -4.54 17.84
N ASP A 288 8.21 -5.76 17.34
CA ASP A 288 9.40 -6.04 16.54
C ASP A 288 9.30 -5.35 15.18
N ILE A 289 10.13 -4.34 14.99
CA ILE A 289 10.28 -3.58 13.74
C ILE A 289 11.65 -3.78 13.10
N SER A 290 12.43 -4.76 13.57
CA SER A 290 13.81 -5.00 13.13
C SER A 290 13.90 -5.21 11.61
N ALA A 291 12.89 -5.82 10.99
CA ALA A 291 12.84 -6.02 9.53
C ALA A 291 12.64 -4.73 8.72
N PHE A 292 12.27 -3.60 9.34
CA PHE A 292 11.89 -2.35 8.67
C PHE A 292 12.90 -1.21 8.83
N ASN A 293 14.08 -1.51 9.38
CA ASN A 293 15.13 -0.52 9.60
C ASN A 293 15.73 0.01 8.28
N LEU A 294 16.44 1.14 8.38
CA LEU A 294 17.11 1.83 7.27
C LEU A 294 18.44 1.19 6.82
N ASP A 295 18.95 0.20 7.57
CA ASP A 295 20.23 -0.46 7.37
C ASP A 295 20.13 -1.83 6.69
N ARG A 296 18.92 -2.26 6.34
CA ARG A 296 18.72 -3.54 5.64
C ARG A 296 19.26 -3.47 4.20
N GLU A 297 19.73 -4.62 3.72
CA GLU A 297 20.39 -4.80 2.42
C GLU A 297 19.65 -4.10 1.27
N ALA A 298 18.32 -4.28 1.19
CA ALA A 298 17.49 -3.71 0.13
C ALA A 298 17.50 -2.17 0.05
N LEU A 299 17.96 -1.47 1.09
CA LEU A 299 18.09 -0.02 1.10
C LEU A 299 19.53 0.47 0.90
N LEU A 300 20.51 -0.42 1.02
CA LEU A 300 21.93 -0.07 0.98
C LEU A 300 22.62 -0.54 -0.30
N ASP A 301 22.25 -1.72 -0.81
CA ASP A 301 22.83 -2.24 -2.05
C ASP A 301 22.20 -1.57 -3.28
N SER A 302 23.01 -0.78 -3.99
CA SER A 302 22.61 -0.13 -5.25
C SER A 302 22.26 -1.11 -6.37
N ASN A 303 22.64 -2.39 -6.23
CA ASN A 303 22.34 -3.47 -7.17
C ASN A 303 21.13 -4.32 -6.76
N TYR A 304 20.46 -4.00 -5.65
CA TYR A 304 19.26 -4.73 -5.24
C TYR A 304 18.15 -4.52 -6.27
N GLU A 305 17.73 -5.60 -6.92
CA GLU A 305 16.67 -5.57 -7.93
C GLU A 305 15.29 -5.50 -7.26
N PRO A 306 14.43 -4.51 -7.61
CA PRO A 306 13.13 -4.37 -6.97
C PRO A 306 12.21 -5.57 -7.22
N VAL A 307 11.66 -6.16 -6.16
CA VAL A 307 10.88 -7.41 -6.21
C VAL A 307 9.52 -7.28 -6.91
N PHE A 308 9.07 -6.05 -7.16
CA PHE A 308 7.79 -5.74 -7.80
C PHE A 308 7.92 -5.30 -9.27
N LEU A 309 9.14 -5.00 -9.74
CA LEU A 309 9.37 -4.71 -11.14
C LEU A 309 9.52 -6.01 -11.91
N ARG A 310 8.41 -6.52 -12.47
CA ARG A 310 8.46 -7.72 -13.33
C ARG A 310 9.32 -7.43 -14.57
N SER A 311 10.04 -8.46 -15.04
CA SER A 311 11.04 -8.35 -16.10
C SER A 311 10.51 -7.59 -17.33
N GLY A 312 11.20 -6.52 -17.73
CA GLY A 312 10.83 -5.67 -18.86
C GLY A 312 10.35 -4.26 -18.50
N SER A 313 10.03 -4.00 -17.23
CA SER A 313 9.75 -2.64 -16.75
C SER A 313 11.05 -1.83 -16.75
N LYS A 314 11.23 -0.95 -17.75
CA LYS A 314 12.39 -0.05 -17.79
C LYS A 314 12.29 0.92 -16.61
N VAL A 315 13.15 0.73 -15.62
CA VAL A 315 13.48 1.75 -14.62
C VAL A 315 14.01 2.97 -15.38
N PRO A 316 13.34 4.15 -15.34
CA PRO A 316 13.84 5.33 -16.03
C PRO A 316 15.26 5.64 -15.54
N ALA A 317 16.19 5.94 -16.44
CA ALA A 317 17.59 6.24 -16.08
C ALA A 317 17.72 7.35 -15.02
N SER A 318 16.72 8.24 -14.93
CA SER A 318 16.59 9.29 -13.92
C SER A 318 16.36 8.79 -12.49
N THR A 319 16.02 7.51 -12.29
CA THR A 319 15.93 6.90 -10.95
C THR A 319 17.24 6.25 -10.51
N LYS A 320 18.12 5.85 -11.46
CA LYS A 320 19.52 5.45 -11.17
C LYS A 320 20.44 6.66 -10.98
N LYS A 321 20.09 7.81 -11.57
CA LYS A 321 20.72 9.12 -11.32
C LYS A 321 19.63 10.18 -11.26
N TYR A 322 19.22 10.56 -10.05
CA TYR A 322 18.58 11.85 -9.86
C TYR A 322 19.66 12.94 -9.99
N PRO A 323 19.38 14.08 -10.63
CA PRO A 323 20.38 15.10 -10.92
C PRO A 323 21.07 15.57 -9.63
N GLU A 324 22.39 15.77 -9.69
CA GLU A 324 23.22 16.32 -8.59
C GLU A 324 22.87 17.77 -8.19
N GLU A 325 21.80 18.33 -8.75
CA GLU A 325 21.41 19.72 -8.61
C GLU A 325 20.27 19.89 -7.60
N ALA A 326 20.59 19.63 -6.33
CA ALA A 326 19.85 20.18 -5.20
C ALA A 326 20.84 20.59 -4.10
N LYS A 327 21.78 21.46 -4.47
CA LYS A 327 22.45 22.36 -3.52
C LYS A 327 21.63 23.65 -3.46
N LEU A 328 20.63 23.69 -2.58
CA LEU A 328 20.07 24.92 -2.02
C LEU A 328 19.80 24.68 -0.54
#